data_AF-A0A4R4PQS1-F1
#
_entry.id   AF-A0A4R4PQS1-F1
#
_cell.length_a   1.000
_cell.length_b   1.000
_cell.length_c   1.000
_cell.angle_alpha   90.00
_cell.angle_beta   90.00
_cell.angle_gamma   90.00
#
_symmetry.space_group_name_H-M   'P 1'
#
loop_
_entity.id
_entity.type
_entity.pdbx_description
1 polymer ?
#
loop_
_entity_poly.entity_id
_entity_poly.type
_entity_poly.pdbx_seq_one_letter_code
_entity_poly.pdbx_strand_id
1 'polypeptide(L)'
;MEEGTSKEPSHSCCTEEAFQWDTREDCDVRQILDRIGDKWSLLVIALLDDGSMRFTELKKTIDGISQRMLTVTLRQLERDGLVKRTVHPVVPPRVDYELTPLGVTLHATIQSLVTWTETHQTEIARSRARYDAAVASE
;
A
#
# COMPACT_ATOMS: atom_id res chain seq x y z
N MET A 1 32.57 -10.63 52.48
CA MET A 1 32.70 -11.86 51.67
C MET A 1 31.59 -11.82 50.65
N GLU A 2 31.93 -11.29 49.49
CA GLU A 2 31.12 -11.32 48.28
C GLU A 2 31.38 -12.64 47.56
N GLU A 3 30.32 -13.30 47.09
CA GLU A 3 30.27 -14.28 46.01
C GLU A 3 28.80 -14.20 45.53
N GLY A 4 28.45 -13.74 44.33
CA GLY A 4 29.14 -13.85 43.06
C GLY A 4 28.54 -15.00 42.28
N THR A 5 27.37 -14.83 41.66
CA THR A 5 26.94 -15.67 40.53
C THR A 5 26.03 -14.86 39.60
N SER A 6 26.69 -14.28 38.62
CA SER A 6 26.34 -14.17 37.20
C SER A 6 24.88 -13.95 36.80
N LYS A 7 24.64 -12.71 36.34
CA LYS A 7 23.78 -12.50 35.16
C LYS A 7 24.50 -13.08 33.94
N GLU A 8 23.87 -14.03 33.26
CA GLU A 8 24.09 -14.22 31.82
C GLU A 8 22.75 -14.29 31.07
N PRO A 9 22.69 -13.72 29.85
CA PRO A 9 21.47 -13.57 29.08
C PRO A 9 21.27 -14.71 28.07
N SER A 10 20.09 -14.70 27.45
CA SER A 10 19.76 -15.28 26.14
C SER A 10 19.59 -16.81 26.04
N HIS A 11 18.39 -17.21 25.62
CA HIS A 11 18.20 -18.04 24.43
C HIS A 11 16.76 -17.85 23.93
N SER A 12 16.51 -16.69 23.30
CA SER A 12 15.37 -16.52 22.38
C SER A 12 15.73 -17.31 21.11
N CYS A 13 15.36 -18.59 21.07
CA CYS A 13 15.83 -19.56 20.08
C CYS A 13 14.79 -19.82 18.97
N CYS A 14 14.13 -18.79 18.43
CA CYS A 14 13.39 -18.92 17.17
C CYS A 14 13.05 -17.53 16.58
N THR A 15 14.07 -16.73 16.27
CA THR A 15 13.95 -15.69 15.25
C THR A 15 15.20 -15.70 14.39
N GLU A 16 15.40 -16.80 13.68
CA GLU A 16 16.42 -16.85 12.64
C GLU A 16 15.72 -16.94 11.28
N GLU A 17 15.90 -15.84 10.54
CA GLU A 17 15.81 -15.75 9.08
C GLU A 17 14.41 -15.62 8.46
N ALA A 18 13.62 -14.65 8.93
CA ALA A 18 12.63 -14.01 8.07
C ALA A 18 13.36 -13.16 7.02
N PHE A 19 13.70 -13.78 5.88
CA PHE A 19 14.04 -13.19 4.58
C PHE A 19 14.17 -11.66 4.58
N GLN A 20 15.36 -11.17 4.93
CA GLN A 20 15.63 -9.74 5.09
C GLN A 20 15.82 -9.10 3.71
N TRP A 21 14.72 -8.79 3.02
CA TRP A 21 14.72 -8.01 1.77
C TRP A 21 15.19 -6.55 1.97
N ASP A 22 15.39 -6.17 3.24
CA ASP A 22 15.64 -4.83 3.72
C ASP A 22 16.89 -4.76 4.60
N THR A 23 18.04 -4.70 3.94
CA THR A 23 19.33 -4.29 4.53
C THR A 23 19.83 -2.98 3.91
N ARG A 24 18.92 -2.12 3.44
CA ARG A 24 19.25 -0.75 3.03
C ARG A 24 18.85 0.18 4.17
N GLU A 25 19.68 1.14 4.53
CA GLU A 25 19.48 2.03 5.70
C GLU A 25 18.27 3.01 5.60
N ASP A 26 17.21 2.67 4.87
CA ASP A 26 16.20 3.63 4.42
C ASP A 26 14.81 3.34 4.97
N CYS A 27 14.47 4.08 6.04
CA CYS A 27 13.09 4.31 6.48
C CYS A 27 12.18 4.76 5.30
N ASP A 28 12.76 5.35 4.26
CA ASP A 28 12.05 5.93 3.11
C ASP A 28 11.45 4.87 2.18
N VAL A 29 12.11 3.73 1.94
CA VAL A 29 11.55 2.68 1.06
C VAL A 29 10.32 2.05 1.71
N ARG A 30 10.38 1.76 3.00
CA ARG A 30 9.22 1.25 3.76
C ARG A 30 8.08 2.26 3.78
N GLN A 31 8.36 3.54 4.03
CA GLN A 31 7.34 4.60 3.99
C GLN A 31 6.66 4.73 2.63
N ILE A 32 7.42 4.58 1.54
CA ILE A 32 6.88 4.58 0.18
C ILE A 32 6.00 3.35 -0.05
N LEU A 33 6.45 2.16 0.37
CA LEU A 33 5.66 0.92 0.24
C LEU A 33 4.39 0.93 1.10
N ASP A 34 4.46 1.44 2.34
CA ASP A 34 3.29 1.56 3.23
C ASP A 34 2.22 2.46 2.62
N ARG A 35 2.65 3.50 1.90
CA ARG A 35 1.76 4.43 1.21
C ARG A 35 1.19 3.84 -0.07
N ILE A 36 2.03 3.27 -0.93
CA ILE A 36 1.56 2.64 -2.17
C ILE A 36 0.67 1.44 -1.87
N GLY A 37 0.96 0.70 -0.80
CA GLY A 37 0.19 -0.46 -0.34
C GLY A 37 -1.11 -0.08 0.38
N ASP A 38 -1.37 1.20 0.64
CA ASP A 38 -2.62 1.61 1.27
C ASP A 38 -3.80 1.46 0.30
N LYS A 39 -4.93 0.99 0.83
CA LYS A 39 -6.15 0.69 0.05
C LYS A 39 -6.57 1.85 -0.84
N TRP A 40 -6.50 3.09 -0.35
CA TRP A 40 -7.02 4.24 -1.06
C TRP A 40 -6.07 4.69 -2.16
N SER A 41 -4.76 4.65 -1.92
CA SER A 41 -3.76 4.95 -2.95
C SER A 41 -3.90 4.03 -4.16
N LEU A 42 -4.05 2.72 -3.94
CA LEU A 42 -4.25 1.75 -5.03
C LEU A 42 -5.52 2.05 -5.84
N LEU A 43 -6.64 2.35 -5.18
CA LEU A 43 -7.90 2.68 -5.85
C LEU A 43 -7.83 4.00 -6.63
N VAL A 44 -7.17 5.02 -6.08
CA VAL A 44 -6.97 6.30 -6.78
C VAL A 44 -6.08 6.11 -8.01
N ILE A 45 -4.97 5.39 -7.87
CA ILE A 45 -4.05 5.13 -8.99
C ILE A 45 -4.76 4.37 -10.10
N ALA A 46 -5.50 3.31 -9.76
CA ALA A 46 -6.26 2.52 -10.73
C ALA A 46 -7.29 3.36 -11.50
N LEU A 47 -8.02 4.26 -10.81
CA LEU A 47 -9.01 5.12 -11.47
C LEU A 47 -8.42 6.19 -12.37
N LEU A 48 -7.23 6.71 -12.03
CA LEU A 48 -6.57 7.75 -12.82
C LEU A 48 -5.82 7.21 -14.05
N ASP A 49 -5.73 5.89 -14.22
CA ASP A 49 -5.21 5.28 -15.45
C ASP A 49 -6.15 5.49 -16.64
N ASP A 50 -7.46 5.53 -16.40
CA ASP A 50 -8.49 5.81 -17.42
C ASP A 50 -8.50 7.28 -17.87
N GLY A 51 -7.73 8.15 -17.19
CA GLY A 51 -7.56 9.55 -17.54
C GLY A 51 -7.73 10.49 -16.36
N SER A 52 -7.84 11.79 -16.67
CA SER A 52 -7.96 12.81 -15.64
C SER A 52 -9.35 12.84 -15.00
N MET A 53 -9.40 12.95 -13.67
CA MET A 53 -10.66 12.96 -12.90
C MET A 53 -10.71 14.11 -11.90
N ARG A 54 -11.92 14.62 -11.64
CA ARG A 54 -12.18 15.59 -10.57
C ARG A 54 -12.23 14.92 -9.21
N PHE A 55 -12.01 15.71 -8.16
CA PHE A 55 -12.18 15.27 -6.78
C PHE A 55 -13.55 14.62 -6.51
N THR A 56 -14.63 15.22 -7.01
CA THR A 56 -15.99 14.73 -6.79
C THR A 56 -16.27 13.42 -7.53
N GLU A 57 -15.64 13.21 -8.68
CA GLU A 57 -15.75 11.97 -9.45
C GLU A 57 -15.02 10.85 -8.71
N LEU A 58 -13.76 11.07 -8.31
CA LEU A 58 -13.01 10.13 -7.48
C LEU A 58 -13.77 9.78 -6.20
N LYS A 59 -14.33 10.79 -5.50
CA LYS A 59 -15.07 10.60 -4.25
C LYS A 59 -16.36 9.79 -4.44
N LYS A 60 -16.99 9.88 -5.61
CA LYS A 60 -18.22 9.17 -5.95
C LYS A 60 -17.93 7.73 -6.40
N THR A 61 -16.84 7.52 -7.14
CA THR A 61 -16.47 6.19 -7.66
C THR A 61 -15.85 5.31 -6.57
N ILE A 62 -15.06 5.88 -5.66
CA ILE A 62 -14.44 5.13 -4.57
C ILE A 62 -15.44 5.00 -3.42
N ASP A 63 -16.06 3.83 -3.29
CA ASP A 63 -16.98 3.56 -2.20
C ASP A 63 -16.28 3.50 -0.83
N GLY A 64 -16.94 4.04 0.19
CA GLY A 64 -16.47 4.05 1.57
C GLY A 64 -15.32 5.01 1.92
N ILE A 65 -14.64 5.65 0.96
CA ILE A 65 -13.61 6.65 1.30
C ILE A 65 -14.27 7.92 1.85
N SER A 66 -13.73 8.53 2.91
CA SER A 66 -14.22 9.84 3.36
C SER A 66 -13.59 10.98 2.54
N GLN A 67 -14.22 12.16 2.51
CA GLN A 67 -13.61 13.35 1.87
C GLN A 67 -12.25 13.70 2.46
N ARG A 68 -12.12 13.59 3.78
CA ARG A 68 -10.86 13.81 4.49
C ARG A 68 -9.79 12.82 4.01
N MET A 69 -10.12 11.53 3.95
CA MET A 69 -9.16 10.50 3.51
C MET A 69 -8.74 10.72 2.07
N LEU A 70 -9.67 10.97 1.15
CA LEU A 70 -9.33 11.26 -0.26
C LEU A 70 -8.40 12.47 -0.39
N THR A 71 -8.61 13.51 0.42
CA THR A 71 -7.74 14.69 0.42
C THR A 71 -6.33 14.36 0.90
N VAL A 72 -6.20 13.54 1.95
CA VAL A 72 -4.90 13.09 2.47
C VAL A 72 -4.18 12.23 1.43
N THR A 73 -4.87 11.24 0.85
CA THR A 73 -4.33 10.36 -0.19
C THR A 73 -3.85 11.15 -1.41
N LEU A 74 -4.67 12.04 -1.97
CA LEU A 74 -4.27 12.83 -3.14
C LEU A 74 -3.08 13.74 -2.85
N ARG A 75 -3.01 14.35 -1.66
CA ARG A 75 -1.85 15.17 -1.26
C ARG A 75 -0.57 14.35 -1.12
N GLN A 76 -0.67 13.13 -0.60
CA GLN A 76 0.46 12.24 -0.46
C GLN A 76 0.96 11.75 -1.82
N LEU A 77 0.06 11.32 -2.70
CA LEU A 77 0.39 10.94 -4.06
C LEU A 77 0.96 12.10 -4.89
N GLU A 78 0.44 13.32 -4.67
CA GLU A 78 0.99 14.54 -5.27
C GLU A 78 2.40 14.86 -4.75
N ARG A 79 2.62 14.72 -3.43
CA ARG A 79 3.93 14.92 -2.80
C ARG A 79 4.99 13.95 -3.33
N ASP A 80 4.62 12.71 -3.61
CA ASP A 80 5.53 11.70 -4.17
C ASP A 80 5.69 11.81 -5.69
N GLY A 81 4.99 12.75 -6.32
CA GLY A 81 5.03 12.95 -7.77
C GLY A 81 4.36 11.83 -8.56
N LEU A 82 3.46 11.05 -7.95
CA LEU A 82 2.67 10.00 -8.61
C LEU A 82 1.42 10.58 -9.29
N VAL A 83 0.85 11.63 -8.70
CA VAL A 83 -0.34 12.32 -9.21
C VAL A 83 -0.03 13.80 -9.42
N LYS A 84 -0.49 14.36 -10.52
CA LYS A 84 -0.45 15.80 -10.79
C LYS A 84 -1.82 16.40 -10.56
N ARG A 85 -1.86 17.54 -9.86
CA ARG A 85 -3.05 18.34 -9.62
C ARG A 85 -3.04 19.58 -10.52
N THR A 86 -4.05 19.72 -11.37
CA THR A 86 -4.20 20.87 -12.28
C THR A 86 -5.42 21.70 -11.87
N VAL A 87 -5.21 23.01 -11.66
CA VAL A 87 -6.29 23.97 -11.38
C VAL A 87 -6.68 24.68 -12.67
N HIS A 88 -7.94 24.57 -13.05
CA HIS A 88 -8.51 25.24 -14.21
C HIS A 88 -9.22 26.53 -13.78
N PRO A 89 -8.75 27.72 -14.21
CA PRO A 89 -9.34 29.01 -13.86
C PRO A 89 -10.58 29.28 -14.73
N VAL A 90 -11.56 28.39 -14.65
CA VAL A 90 -12.88 28.51 -15.30
C VAL A 90 -13.94 28.83 -14.24
N VAL A 91 -15.13 29.25 -14.64
CA VAL A 91 -16.26 29.47 -13.73
C VAL A 91 -17.28 28.35 -13.93
N PRO A 92 -17.57 27.53 -12.90
CA PRO A 92 -16.94 27.47 -11.58
C PRO A 92 -15.53 26.84 -11.63
N PRO A 93 -14.60 27.18 -10.72
CA PRO A 93 -13.25 26.62 -10.70
C PRO A 93 -13.26 25.11 -10.62
N ARG A 94 -12.42 24.46 -11.44
CA ARG A 94 -12.31 23.00 -11.52
C ARG A 94 -10.88 22.56 -11.19
N VAL A 95 -10.75 21.44 -10.51
CA VAL A 95 -9.47 20.82 -10.19
C VAL A 95 -9.49 19.38 -10.68
N ASP A 96 -8.50 19.05 -11.49
CA ASP A 96 -8.33 17.73 -12.08
C ASP A 96 -7.06 17.08 -11.54
N TYR A 97 -7.13 15.76 -11.42
CA TYR A 97 -6.03 14.90 -11.00
C TYR A 97 -5.72 13.94 -12.14
N GLU A 98 -4.45 13.70 -12.40
CA GLU A 98 -3.96 12.78 -13.45
C GLU A 98 -2.72 12.05 -12.96
N LEU A 99 -2.47 10.83 -13.44
CA LEU A 99 -1.19 10.17 -13.17
C LEU A 99 -0.06 10.92 -13.87
N THR A 100 1.07 11.02 -13.20
CA THR A 100 2.33 11.42 -13.83
C THR A 100 2.94 10.23 -14.58
N PRO A 101 3.98 10.43 -15.43
CA PRO A 101 4.72 9.31 -16.00
C PRO A 101 5.24 8.34 -14.94
N LEU A 102 5.66 8.83 -13.77
CA LEU A 102 6.07 7.99 -12.64
C LEU A 102 4.88 7.18 -12.08
N GLY A 103 3.73 7.81 -11.89
CA GLY A 103 2.49 7.14 -11.47
C GLY A 103 2.07 6.02 -12.41
N VAL A 104 2.22 6.21 -13.72
CA VAL A 104 1.93 5.17 -14.72
C VAL A 104 2.87 3.97 -14.58
N THR A 105 4.18 4.17 -14.34
CA THR A 105 5.11 3.05 -14.10
C THR A 105 4.74 2.24 -12.87
N LEU A 106 4.26 2.92 -11.81
CA LEU A 106 3.80 2.25 -10.61
C LEU A 106 2.51 1.46 -10.87
N HIS A 107 1.57 2.03 -11.62
CA HIS A 107 0.33 1.35 -11.98
C HIS A 107 0.60 0.02 -12.70
N ALA A 108 1.55 -0.03 -13.65
CA ALA A 108 1.94 -1.27 -14.32
C ALA A 108 2.47 -2.35 -13.34
N THR A 109 3.16 -1.94 -12.28
CA THR A 109 3.64 -2.85 -11.23
C THR A 109 2.48 -3.39 -10.39
N ILE A 110 1.53 -2.50 -10.04
CA ILE A 110 0.30 -2.88 -9.33
C ILE A 110 -0.52 -3.87 -10.16
N GLN A 111 -0.69 -3.62 -11.47
CA GLN A 111 -1.39 -4.54 -12.37
C GLN A 111 -0.75 -5.94 -12.37
N SER A 112 0.58 -6.01 -12.41
CA SER A 112 1.30 -7.29 -12.35
C SER A 112 1.00 -8.05 -11.05
N LEU A 113 0.93 -7.35 -9.91
CA LEU A 113 0.55 -7.94 -8.62
C LEU A 113 -0.91 -8.40 -8.61
N VAL A 114 -1.82 -7.63 -9.19
CA VAL A 114 -3.24 -7.99 -9.33
C VAL A 114 -3.37 -9.26 -10.16
N THR A 115 -2.76 -9.32 -11.34
CA THR A 115 -2.78 -10.50 -12.21
C THR A 115 -2.23 -11.74 -11.51
N TRP A 116 -1.13 -11.60 -10.77
CA TRP A 116 -0.60 -12.70 -9.96
C TRP A 116 -1.62 -13.17 -8.91
N THR A 117 -2.27 -12.22 -8.21
CA THR A 117 -3.26 -12.51 -7.18
C THR A 117 -4.48 -13.23 -7.76
N GLU A 118 -5.00 -12.76 -8.88
CA GLU A 118 -6.13 -13.38 -9.59
C GLU A 118 -5.80 -14.81 -10.03
N THR A 119 -4.57 -15.02 -10.50
CA THR A 119 -4.10 -16.35 -10.93
C THR A 119 -4.04 -17.34 -9.76
N HIS A 120 -3.61 -16.89 -8.57
CA HIS A 120 -3.35 -17.77 -7.43
C HIS A 120 -4.42 -17.73 -6.33
N GLN A 121 -5.52 -16.98 -6.52
CA GLN A 121 -6.54 -16.80 -5.48
C GLN A 121 -7.14 -18.12 -4.96
N THR A 122 -7.31 -19.11 -5.83
CA THR A 122 -7.87 -20.42 -5.46
C THR A 122 -6.88 -21.23 -4.62
N GLU A 123 -5.58 -21.15 -4.93
CA GLU A 123 -4.53 -21.81 -4.16
C GLU A 123 -4.42 -21.20 -2.76
N ILE A 124 -4.44 -19.87 -2.68
CA ILE A 124 -4.46 -19.13 -1.41
C ILE A 124 -5.69 -19.53 -0.58
N ALA A 125 -6.87 -19.58 -1.18
CA ALA A 125 -8.11 -19.98 -0.49
C ALA A 125 -8.03 -21.41 0.06
N ARG A 126 -7.48 -22.37 -0.71
CA ARG A 126 -7.27 -23.75 -0.26
C ARG A 126 -6.29 -23.81 0.91
N SER A 127 -5.20 -23.05 0.84
CA SER A 127 -4.21 -22.98 1.92
C SER A 127 -4.81 -22.42 3.21
N ARG A 128 -5.65 -21.38 3.13
CA ARG A 128 -6.40 -20.83 4.28
C ARG A 128 -7.33 -21.89 4.89
N ALA A 129 -8.15 -22.54 4.08
CA ALA A 129 -9.08 -23.57 4.55
C ALA A 129 -8.36 -24.74 5.24
N ARG A 130 -7.21 -25.17 4.72
CA ARG A 130 -6.37 -26.20 5.35
C ARG A 130 -5.84 -25.77 6.71
N TYR A 131 -5.37 -24.53 6.83
CA TYR A 131 -4.87 -23.98 8.08
C TYR A 131 -5.99 -23.88 9.13
N ASP A 132 -7.13 -23.30 8.75
CA ASP A 132 -8.27 -23.11 9.65
C ASP A 132 -8.81 -24.46 10.17
N ALA A 133 -8.83 -25.48 9.32
CA ALA A 133 -9.24 -26.84 9.71
C ALA A 133 -8.26 -27.50 10.71
N ALA A 134 -6.96 -27.25 10.57
CA ALA A 134 -5.95 -27.77 11.51
C ALA A 134 -6.08 -27.09 12.88
N VAL A 135 -6.19 -25.75 12.90
CA VAL A 135 -6.34 -24.98 14.15
C VAL A 135 -7.64 -25.32 14.88
N ALA A 136 -8.74 -25.59 14.15
CA ALA A 136 -10.01 -25.98 14.77
C ALA A 136 -10.02 -27.41 15.35
N SER A 137 -9.02 -28.23 15.03
CA SER A 137 -8.90 -29.61 15.51
C SER A 137 -7.98 -29.79 16.73
N GLU A 138 -7.31 -28.71 17.15
CA GLU A 138 -6.52 -28.61 18.39
C GLU A 138 -7.36 -28.05 19.55
#